data_AF-A0A938MJG8-F1
#
_entry.id   AF-A0A938MJG8-F1
#
_cell.length_a   1.000
_cell.length_b   1.000
_cell.length_c   1.000
_cell.angle_alpha   90.00
_cell.angle_beta   90.00
_cell.angle_gamma   90.00
#
_symmetry.space_group_name_H-M   'P 1'
#
loop_
_entity.id
_entity.type
_entity.pdbx_description
1 polymer ?
#
loop_
_entity_poly.entity_id
_entity_poly.type
_entity_poly.pdbx_seq_one_letter_code
_entity_poly.pdbx_strand_id
1 'polypeptide(L)'
;MWLWCVEDLFTANPIIAEWQWAYDMGHYCFDRFYQPFHDPADGLFRGQATFVDIHHGLDHKGTGYPEEWSTQDCVLIKATSTNCLYVKGLEVMARISEEVGKRDEAAQWRERAQSLRQAIRVHLRRPDGTFAYYKDREGRLAERRDALGTAFGVLMGVVTGEEAVAACRDYPVTDAGVPLFLPFFPTARTYHNNTAWPFVDTFFIKALEQSDGQARTAQNAALLARTCRGGTFHEWVDFRTKAVRGSGGQLWTAAAFVDTCRRAGWVAL
;
A
#
# COMPACT_ATOMS: atom_id res chain seq x y z
N MET A 1 -0.23 -8.89 0.36
CA MET A 1 -1.44 -8.74 -0.48
C MET A 1 -2.29 -10.00 -0.51
N TRP A 2 -1.82 -11.13 -1.06
CA TRP A 2 -2.68 -12.31 -1.21
C TRP A 2 -3.29 -12.81 0.11
N LEU A 3 -2.51 -12.83 1.20
CA LEU A 3 -3.01 -13.17 2.55
C LEU A 3 -4.20 -12.30 2.95
N TRP A 4 -4.09 -10.98 2.78
CA TRP A 4 -5.19 -10.05 3.06
C TRP A 4 -6.43 -10.39 2.21
N CYS A 5 -6.27 -10.63 0.91
CA CYS A 5 -7.40 -11.02 0.07
C CYS A 5 -8.04 -12.34 0.51
N VAL A 6 -7.23 -13.33 0.95
CA VAL A 6 -7.72 -14.61 1.46
C VAL A 6 -8.51 -14.43 2.76
N GLU A 7 -8.00 -13.62 3.70
CA GLU A 7 -8.71 -13.29 4.94
C GLU A 7 -10.06 -12.65 4.64
N ASP A 8 -10.10 -11.64 3.77
CA ASP A 8 -11.34 -10.95 3.41
C ASP A 8 -12.34 -11.93 2.75
N LEU A 9 -11.87 -12.78 1.81
CA LEU A 9 -12.70 -13.76 1.11
C LEU A 9 -13.28 -14.80 2.06
N PHE A 10 -12.45 -15.41 2.90
CA PHE A 10 -12.85 -16.49 3.81
C PHE A 10 -13.73 -15.96 4.94
N THR A 11 -13.46 -14.76 5.45
CA THR A 11 -14.31 -14.11 6.46
C THR A 11 -15.70 -13.83 5.90
N ALA A 12 -15.79 -13.33 4.67
CA ALA A 12 -17.07 -13.07 4.02
C ALA A 12 -17.80 -14.36 3.58
N ASN A 13 -17.06 -15.46 3.34
CA ASN A 13 -17.60 -16.71 2.82
C ASN A 13 -17.08 -17.94 3.60
N PRO A 14 -17.54 -18.15 4.86
CA PRO A 14 -17.00 -19.22 5.70
C PRO A 14 -17.14 -20.64 5.14
N ILE A 15 -18.13 -20.87 4.26
CA ILE A 15 -18.41 -22.19 3.66
C ILE A 15 -17.27 -22.65 2.74
N ILE A 16 -16.56 -21.71 2.09
CA ILE A 16 -15.43 -22.01 1.18
C ILE A 16 -14.08 -21.80 1.85
N ALA A 17 -14.06 -21.52 3.15
CA ALA A 17 -12.85 -21.14 3.85
C ALA A 17 -11.95 -22.36 4.11
N GLU A 18 -10.82 -22.43 3.39
CA GLU A 18 -9.80 -23.47 3.56
C GLU A 18 -8.67 -22.95 4.46
N TRP A 19 -8.98 -22.70 5.74
CA TRP A 19 -8.04 -22.09 6.69
C TRP A 19 -6.75 -22.91 6.87
N GLN A 20 -6.82 -24.24 6.82
CA GLN A 20 -5.64 -25.10 6.89
C GLN A 20 -4.72 -24.91 5.68
N TRP A 21 -5.27 -24.82 4.46
CA TRP A 21 -4.47 -24.52 3.27
C TRP A 21 -3.82 -23.14 3.37
N ALA A 22 -4.57 -22.13 3.81
CA ALA A 22 -4.05 -20.77 3.98
C ALA A 22 -2.93 -20.72 5.03
N TYR A 23 -3.04 -21.51 6.11
CA TYR A 23 -2.00 -21.67 7.11
C TYR A 23 -0.73 -22.28 6.51
N ASP A 24 -0.85 -23.43 5.84
CA ASP A 24 0.30 -24.16 5.28
C ASP A 24 1.01 -23.32 4.20
N MET A 25 0.24 -22.71 3.29
CA MET A 25 0.76 -21.83 2.24
C MET A 25 1.36 -20.54 2.80
N GLY A 26 0.72 -19.96 3.82
CA GLY A 26 1.21 -18.78 4.51
C GLY A 26 2.58 -19.01 5.13
N HIS A 27 2.75 -20.11 5.88
CA HIS A 27 4.04 -20.53 6.42
C HIS A 27 5.08 -20.76 5.33
N TYR A 28 4.73 -21.53 4.28
CA TYR A 28 5.63 -21.76 3.15
C TYR A 28 6.10 -20.44 2.52
N CYS A 29 5.20 -19.49 2.27
CA CYS A 29 5.56 -18.21 1.69
C CYS A 29 6.42 -17.35 2.62
N PHE A 30 6.11 -17.33 3.93
CA PHE A 30 6.92 -16.61 4.90
C PHE A 30 8.34 -17.17 4.95
N ASP A 31 8.49 -18.48 5.06
CA ASP A 31 9.81 -19.11 5.18
C ASP A 31 10.62 -18.98 3.89
N ARG A 32 9.97 -19.19 2.73
CA ARG A 32 10.68 -19.25 1.45
C ARG A 32 10.93 -17.89 0.81
N PHE A 33 9.96 -16.98 0.90
CA PHE A 33 9.96 -15.75 0.09
C PHE A 33 10.01 -14.46 0.90
N TYR A 34 9.55 -14.44 2.16
CA TYR A 34 9.46 -13.19 2.93
C TYR A 34 10.55 -13.04 3.97
N GLN A 35 10.79 -14.08 4.77
CA GLN A 35 11.81 -14.09 5.81
C GLN A 35 13.23 -13.76 5.29
N PRO A 36 13.65 -14.19 4.08
CA PRO A 36 14.95 -13.78 3.53
C PRO A 36 15.13 -12.27 3.33
N PHE A 37 14.03 -11.51 3.22
CA PHE A 37 14.07 -10.06 3.06
C PHE A 37 13.97 -9.30 4.38
N HIS A 38 13.69 -9.99 5.50
CA HIS A 38 13.70 -9.37 6.82
C HIS A 38 15.14 -8.98 7.22
N ASP A 39 15.33 -7.73 7.64
CA ASP A 39 16.59 -7.22 8.14
C ASP A 39 16.57 -7.14 9.67
N PRO A 40 17.26 -8.05 10.39
CA PRO A 40 17.26 -8.05 11.84
C PRO A 40 17.92 -6.81 12.46
N ALA A 41 18.71 -6.04 11.69
CA ALA A 41 19.39 -4.85 12.21
C ALA A 41 18.41 -3.73 12.58
N ASP A 42 17.27 -3.63 11.90
CA ASP A 42 16.24 -2.62 12.20
C ASP A 42 14.80 -3.16 12.16
N GLY A 43 14.61 -4.47 12.00
CA GLY A 43 13.31 -5.15 12.06
C GLY A 43 12.41 -4.90 10.85
N LEU A 44 12.91 -4.24 9.80
CA LEU A 44 12.17 -3.95 8.56
C LEU A 44 12.45 -5.01 7.49
N PHE A 45 11.55 -5.12 6.53
CA PHE A 45 11.73 -5.90 5.32
C PHE A 45 12.29 -5.03 4.19
N ARG A 46 13.26 -5.60 3.46
CA ARG A 46 13.74 -5.07 2.18
C ARG A 46 12.76 -5.38 1.06
N GLY A 47 12.67 -4.51 0.07
CA GLY A 47 11.84 -4.67 -1.10
C GLY A 47 11.40 -3.34 -1.67
N GLN A 48 11.13 -3.36 -2.98
CA GLN A 48 10.56 -2.23 -3.71
C GLN A 48 9.26 -1.75 -3.04
N ALA A 49 8.88 -0.50 -3.29
CA ALA A 49 7.57 -0.01 -2.91
C ALA A 49 6.45 -0.77 -3.64
N THR A 50 5.31 -0.89 -2.95
CA THR A 50 4.15 -1.62 -3.47
C THR A 50 3.80 -1.10 -4.85
N PHE A 51 3.64 -2.01 -5.83
CA PHE A 51 3.30 -1.78 -7.24
C PHE A 51 4.22 -0.85 -8.07
N VAL A 52 5.22 -0.20 -7.47
CA VAL A 52 6.12 0.70 -8.20
C VAL A 52 7.23 -0.09 -8.90
N ASP A 53 7.28 0.02 -10.22
CA ASP A 53 8.22 -0.72 -11.06
C ASP A 53 9.66 -0.33 -10.76
N ILE A 54 10.49 -1.34 -10.52
CA ILE A 54 11.93 -1.20 -10.39
C ILE A 54 12.62 -1.15 -11.75
N HIS A 55 13.87 -0.69 -11.74
CA HIS A 55 14.74 -0.85 -12.89
C HIS A 55 15.02 -2.35 -13.12
N HIS A 56 14.98 -2.80 -14.37
CA HIS A 56 15.30 -4.19 -14.72
C HIS A 56 16.01 -4.28 -16.07
N GLY A 57 16.95 -5.23 -16.19
CA GLY A 57 17.82 -5.31 -17.36
C GLY A 57 18.68 -4.07 -17.56
N LEU A 58 19.24 -3.92 -18.77
CA LEU A 58 20.10 -2.79 -19.11
C LEU A 58 19.29 -1.53 -19.50
N ASP A 59 18.09 -1.73 -20.10
CA ASP A 59 17.37 -0.65 -20.78
C ASP A 59 16.07 -0.23 -20.10
N HIS A 60 15.48 -1.05 -19.21
CA HIS A 60 14.24 -0.68 -18.55
C HIS A 60 14.50 0.05 -17.24
N LYS A 61 14.23 1.36 -17.27
CA LYS A 61 14.22 2.22 -16.09
C LYS A 61 12.79 2.53 -15.69
N GLY A 62 12.28 1.94 -14.61
CA GLY A 62 11.05 2.40 -13.94
C GLY A 62 11.12 3.89 -13.58
N THR A 63 9.97 4.53 -13.37
CA THR A 63 9.91 5.98 -13.12
C THR A 63 9.74 6.37 -11.66
N GLY A 64 9.66 5.41 -10.73
CA GLY A 64 9.44 5.65 -9.31
C GLY A 64 10.67 5.57 -8.40
N TYR A 65 11.87 5.65 -8.97
CA TYR A 65 13.16 5.61 -8.26
C TYR A 65 14.18 6.54 -8.95
N PRO A 66 15.28 6.93 -8.27
CA PRO A 66 16.36 7.71 -8.89
C PRO A 66 16.93 7.01 -10.13
N GLU A 67 17.12 7.75 -11.22
CA GLU A 67 17.42 7.17 -12.54
C GLU A 67 18.76 6.42 -12.61
N GLU A 68 19.73 6.87 -11.80
CA GLU A 68 21.05 6.30 -11.66
C GLU A 68 21.08 4.98 -10.89
N TRP A 69 19.99 4.60 -10.21
CA TRP A 69 19.94 3.37 -9.44
C TRP A 69 20.03 2.11 -10.31
N SER A 70 20.64 1.08 -9.74
CA SER A 70 20.60 -0.28 -10.25
C SER A 70 19.32 -1.00 -9.79
N THR A 71 19.05 -2.18 -10.35
CA THR A 71 18.01 -3.09 -9.83
C THR A 71 18.24 -3.43 -8.36
N GLN A 72 19.50 -3.63 -7.96
CA GLN A 72 19.84 -3.95 -6.57
C GLN A 72 19.46 -2.80 -5.63
N ASP A 73 19.73 -1.56 -6.03
CA ASP A 73 19.40 -0.39 -5.22
C ASP A 73 17.89 -0.29 -5.02
N CYS A 74 17.10 -0.58 -6.05
CA CYS A 74 15.64 -0.62 -5.96
C CYS A 74 15.10 -1.74 -5.06
N VAL A 75 15.74 -2.91 -5.04
CA VAL A 75 15.27 -4.09 -4.30
C VAL A 75 15.70 -4.06 -2.83
N LEU A 76 16.86 -3.47 -2.52
CA LEU A 76 17.42 -3.44 -1.16
C LEU A 76 16.94 -2.28 -0.29
N ILE A 77 16.08 -1.39 -0.81
CA ILE A 77 15.40 -0.39 0.00
C ILE A 77 14.42 -1.03 0.98
N LYS A 78 13.96 -0.24 1.95
CA LYS A 78 12.88 -0.60 2.88
C LYS A 78 11.73 0.38 2.67
N ALA A 79 10.84 0.06 1.75
CA ALA A 79 9.70 0.91 1.41
C ALA A 79 8.61 0.87 2.49
N THR A 80 8.03 2.03 2.81
CA THR A 80 6.99 2.15 3.84
C THR A 80 5.74 1.38 3.47
N SER A 81 5.25 1.50 2.21
CA SER A 81 4.09 0.77 1.73
C SER A 81 4.24 -0.74 1.88
N THR A 82 5.39 -1.27 1.48
CA THR A 82 5.71 -2.71 1.56
C THR A 82 5.81 -3.20 3.01
N ASN A 83 6.45 -2.44 3.90
CA ASN A 83 6.51 -2.80 5.31
C ASN A 83 5.14 -2.75 5.99
N CYS A 84 4.27 -1.79 5.64
CA CYS A 84 2.89 -1.78 6.14
C CYS A 84 2.08 -2.99 5.63
N LEU A 85 2.33 -3.46 4.40
CA LEU A 85 1.72 -4.70 3.91
C LEU A 85 2.24 -5.95 4.62
N TYR A 86 3.50 -5.96 5.06
CA TYR A 86 4.01 -7.02 5.92
C TYR A 86 3.32 -7.01 7.28
N VAL A 87 3.03 -5.85 7.88
CA VAL A 87 2.22 -5.77 9.11
C VAL A 87 0.88 -6.47 8.88
N LYS A 88 0.14 -6.11 7.83
CA LYS A 88 -1.14 -6.76 7.51
C LYS A 88 -0.99 -8.27 7.29
N GLY A 89 0.05 -8.70 6.57
CA GLY A 89 0.33 -10.12 6.35
C GLY A 89 0.58 -10.90 7.65
N LEU A 90 1.33 -10.32 8.59
CA LEU A 90 1.61 -10.92 9.90
C LEU A 90 0.33 -11.01 10.75
N GLU A 91 -0.53 -10.01 10.71
CA GLU A 91 -1.83 -10.05 11.41
C GLU A 91 -2.78 -11.09 10.83
N VAL A 92 -2.82 -11.19 9.49
CA VAL A 92 -3.59 -12.23 8.82
C VAL A 92 -3.08 -13.61 9.21
N MET A 93 -1.76 -13.82 9.29
CA MET A 93 -1.22 -15.10 9.77
C MET A 93 -1.65 -15.39 11.20
N ALA A 94 -1.68 -14.38 12.08
CA ALA A 94 -2.21 -14.56 13.42
C ALA A 94 -3.68 -15.02 13.39
N ARG A 95 -4.51 -14.37 12.58
CA ARG A 95 -5.92 -14.76 12.41
C ARG A 95 -6.07 -16.18 11.87
N ILE A 96 -5.34 -16.52 10.81
CA ILE A 96 -5.32 -17.87 10.23
C ILE A 96 -4.91 -18.91 11.28
N SER A 97 -3.86 -18.65 12.06
CA SER A 97 -3.42 -19.53 13.14
C SER A 97 -4.51 -19.72 14.21
N GLU A 98 -5.31 -18.70 14.53
CA GLU A 98 -6.46 -18.86 15.43
C GLU A 98 -7.53 -19.79 14.86
N GLU A 99 -7.88 -19.62 13.58
CA GLU A 99 -8.90 -20.42 12.88
C GLU A 99 -8.52 -21.91 12.83
N VAL A 100 -7.23 -22.24 12.73
CA VAL A 100 -6.73 -23.63 12.77
C VAL A 100 -6.38 -24.12 14.18
N GLY A 101 -6.72 -23.35 15.22
CA GLY A 101 -6.55 -23.74 16.63
C GLY A 101 -5.11 -23.60 17.19
N LYS A 102 -4.21 -22.91 16.49
CA LYS A 102 -2.80 -22.69 16.86
C LYS A 102 -2.62 -21.37 17.61
N ARG A 103 -3.19 -21.28 18.82
CA ARG A 103 -3.26 -20.03 19.60
C ARG A 103 -1.89 -19.44 19.98
N ASP A 104 -0.92 -20.28 20.33
CA ASP A 104 0.42 -19.81 20.71
C ASP A 104 1.15 -19.20 19.50
N GLU A 105 1.03 -19.82 18.32
CA GLU A 105 1.57 -19.27 17.08
C GLU A 105 0.85 -17.98 16.68
N ALA A 106 -0.47 -17.90 16.87
CA ALA A 106 -1.21 -16.66 16.65
C ALA A 106 -0.69 -15.50 17.52
N ALA A 107 -0.33 -15.78 18.78
CA ALA A 107 0.30 -14.79 19.66
C ALA A 107 1.67 -14.34 19.14
N GLN A 108 2.51 -15.28 18.66
CA GLN A 108 3.82 -14.97 18.07
C GLN A 108 3.70 -14.13 16.79
N TRP A 109 2.74 -14.44 15.92
CA TRP A 109 2.47 -13.65 14.71
C TRP A 109 2.03 -12.21 15.06
N ARG A 110 1.18 -12.04 16.07
CA ARG A 110 0.80 -10.72 16.59
C ARG A 110 1.99 -9.94 17.15
N GLU A 111 2.85 -10.59 17.91
CA GLU A 111 4.07 -9.97 18.45
C GLU A 111 5.00 -9.50 17.33
N ARG A 112 5.17 -10.31 16.27
CA ARG A 112 5.93 -9.91 15.06
C ARG A 112 5.28 -8.72 14.36
N ALA A 113 3.96 -8.70 14.21
CA ALA A 113 3.25 -7.57 13.62
C ALA A 113 3.46 -6.29 14.43
N GLN A 114 3.36 -6.38 15.76
CA GLN A 114 3.58 -5.25 16.67
C GLN A 114 5.03 -4.75 16.64
N SER A 115 5.99 -5.67 16.60
CA SER A 115 7.42 -5.35 16.47
C SER A 115 7.70 -4.63 15.16
N LEU A 116 7.11 -5.08 14.05
CA LEU A 116 7.26 -4.42 12.75
C LEU A 116 6.60 -3.05 12.72
N ARG A 117 5.42 -2.86 13.34
CA ARG A 117 4.82 -1.51 13.51
C ARG A 117 5.79 -0.57 14.20
N GLN A 118 6.40 -1.02 15.29
CA GLN A 118 7.37 -0.22 16.03
C GLN A 118 8.61 0.07 15.18
N ALA A 119 9.13 -0.90 14.43
CA ALA A 119 10.24 -0.70 13.50
C ALA A 119 9.90 0.36 12.44
N ILE A 120 8.71 0.32 11.84
CA ILE A 120 8.26 1.34 10.87
C ILE A 120 8.22 2.73 11.52
N ARG A 121 7.69 2.83 12.74
CA ARG A 121 7.62 4.11 13.48
C ARG A 121 9.01 4.66 13.81
N VAL A 122 9.96 3.80 14.19
CA VAL A 122 11.33 4.21 14.56
C VAL A 122 12.15 4.58 13.33
N HIS A 123 12.02 3.81 12.25
CA HIS A 123 12.96 3.87 11.13
C HIS A 123 12.43 4.51 9.86
N LEU A 124 11.12 4.75 9.73
CA LEU A 124 10.50 5.32 8.53
C LEU A 124 9.64 6.56 8.79
N ARG A 125 9.23 6.82 10.04
CA ARG A 125 8.50 8.04 10.43
C ARG A 125 9.45 9.19 10.69
N ARG A 126 9.10 10.37 10.21
CA ARG A 126 9.83 11.63 10.43
C ARG A 126 9.37 12.33 11.72
N PRO A 127 10.16 13.28 12.24
CA PRO A 127 9.79 14.06 13.42
C PRO A 127 8.47 14.83 13.28
N ASP A 128 8.11 15.26 12.06
CA ASP A 128 6.84 15.95 11.76
C ASP A 128 5.61 15.02 11.73
N GLY A 129 5.83 13.70 11.89
CA GLY A 129 4.82 12.67 11.91
C GLY A 129 4.51 12.03 10.56
N THR A 130 5.09 12.53 9.47
CA THR A 130 4.95 11.96 8.12
C THR A 130 5.83 10.72 7.93
N PHE A 131 5.55 9.90 6.93
CA PHE A 131 6.40 8.77 6.56
C PHE A 131 7.28 9.07 5.37
N ALA A 132 8.53 8.62 5.40
CA ALA A 132 9.36 8.57 4.20
C ALA A 132 8.82 7.54 3.21
N TYR A 133 9.08 7.76 1.92
CA TYR A 133 8.76 6.80 0.88
C TYR A 133 9.49 5.46 1.14
N TYR A 134 10.79 5.54 1.42
CA TYR A 134 11.62 4.41 1.80
C TYR A 134 12.83 4.86 2.62
N LYS A 135 13.50 3.89 3.25
CA LYS A 135 14.90 3.98 3.67
C LYS A 135 15.77 3.27 2.63
N ASP A 136 16.79 3.94 2.11
CA ASP A 136 17.67 3.37 1.09
C ASP A 136 18.64 2.34 1.68
N ARG A 137 19.40 1.66 0.80
CA ARG A 137 20.34 0.61 1.19
C ARG A 137 21.52 1.13 2.04
N GLU A 138 21.83 2.42 1.98
CA GLU A 138 22.81 3.08 2.85
C GLU A 138 22.19 3.56 4.19
N GLY A 139 20.89 3.35 4.38
CA GLY A 139 20.18 3.67 5.61
C GLY A 139 19.63 5.09 5.68
N ARG A 140 19.64 5.86 4.59
CA ARG A 140 19.11 7.23 4.54
C ARG A 140 17.62 7.20 4.22
N LEU A 141 16.85 8.07 4.87
CA LEU A 141 15.45 8.28 4.54
C LEU A 141 15.33 9.09 3.25
N ALA A 142 14.50 8.62 2.32
CA ALA A 142 14.09 9.42 1.18
C ALA A 142 13.42 10.71 1.68
N GLU A 143 13.60 11.83 1.00
CA GLU A 143 12.86 13.07 1.28
C GLU A 143 11.38 12.97 0.84
N ARG A 144 11.11 12.13 -0.15
CA ARG A 144 9.77 11.94 -0.72
C ARG A 144 8.86 11.17 0.22
N ARG A 145 7.56 11.30 -0.02
CA ARG A 145 6.48 10.49 0.56
C ARG A 145 5.76 9.80 -0.59
N ASP A 146 5.26 8.59 -0.40
CA ASP A 146 4.32 7.96 -1.34
C ASP A 146 2.92 7.85 -0.73
N ALA A 147 1.90 7.89 -1.59
CA ALA A 147 0.51 7.88 -1.17
C ALA A 147 0.12 6.56 -0.48
N LEU A 148 0.58 5.41 -1.00
CA LEU A 148 0.27 4.12 -0.38
C LEU A 148 1.00 3.89 0.94
N GLY A 149 2.27 4.29 1.06
CA GLY A 149 3.01 4.21 2.32
C GLY A 149 2.34 5.03 3.42
N THR A 150 1.88 6.24 3.05
CA THR A 150 1.08 7.08 3.96
C THR A 150 -0.25 6.43 4.31
N ALA A 151 -1.01 5.96 3.31
CA ALA A 151 -2.33 5.38 3.50
C ALA A 151 -2.28 4.09 4.33
N PHE A 152 -1.37 3.17 4.00
CA PHE A 152 -1.23 1.90 4.73
C PHE A 152 -0.67 2.09 6.14
N GLY A 153 0.12 3.13 6.40
CA GLY A 153 0.51 3.49 7.76
C GLY A 153 -0.71 3.74 8.67
N VAL A 154 -1.77 4.36 8.13
CA VAL A 154 -3.03 4.58 8.83
C VAL A 154 -3.91 3.33 8.83
N LEU A 155 -4.18 2.78 7.65
CA LEU A 155 -5.14 1.68 7.47
C LEU A 155 -4.71 0.40 8.20
N MET A 156 -3.40 0.16 8.34
CA MET A 156 -2.85 -1.01 9.06
C MET A 156 -2.47 -0.69 10.51
N GLY A 157 -2.89 0.46 11.04
CA GLY A 157 -2.70 0.82 12.44
C GLY A 157 -1.23 0.98 12.87
N VAL A 158 -0.34 1.40 11.98
CA VAL A 158 1.02 1.81 12.37
C VAL A 158 0.96 3.13 13.15
N VAL A 159 0.04 4.01 12.77
CA VAL A 159 -0.32 5.24 13.47
C VAL A 159 -1.85 5.33 13.61
N THR A 160 -2.33 5.96 14.69
CA THR A 160 -3.76 6.15 14.96
C THR A 160 -4.01 7.54 15.53
N GLY A 161 -5.28 7.98 15.59
CA GLY A 161 -5.67 9.26 16.17
C GLY A 161 -4.90 10.45 15.57
N GLU A 162 -4.38 11.33 16.43
CA GLU A 162 -3.61 12.51 16.00
C GLU A 162 -2.37 12.17 15.15
N GLU A 163 -1.75 11.01 15.39
CA GLU A 163 -0.61 10.58 14.58
C GLU A 163 -1.02 10.19 13.16
N ALA A 164 -2.21 9.62 12.98
CA ALA A 164 -2.75 9.32 11.67
C ALA A 164 -3.06 10.61 10.91
N VAL A 165 -3.63 11.62 11.58
CA VAL A 165 -3.86 12.95 11.00
C VAL A 165 -2.53 13.59 10.58
N ALA A 166 -1.50 13.52 11.44
CA ALA A 166 -0.17 14.02 11.13
C ALA A 166 0.46 13.30 9.94
N ALA A 167 0.30 11.98 9.84
CA ALA A 167 0.85 11.19 8.74
C ALA A 167 0.29 11.61 7.37
N CYS A 168 -0.99 11.99 7.30
CA CYS A 168 -1.67 12.43 6.09
C CYS A 168 -1.53 13.93 5.80
N ARG A 169 -1.05 14.73 6.75
CA ARG A 169 -0.99 16.20 6.64
C ARG A 169 -0.21 16.65 5.39
N ASP A 170 -0.66 17.74 4.78
CA ASP A 170 -0.04 18.42 3.64
C ASP A 170 0.14 17.53 2.40
N TYR A 171 -0.57 16.40 2.31
CA TYR A 171 -0.65 15.59 1.11
C TYR A 171 -1.86 16.05 0.28
N PRO A 172 -1.69 16.54 -0.96
CA PRO A 172 -2.78 17.15 -1.70
C PRO A 172 -3.72 16.08 -2.28
N VAL A 173 -5.02 16.34 -2.18
CA VAL A 173 -6.06 15.67 -2.97
C VAL A 173 -6.57 16.69 -3.97
N THR A 174 -6.31 16.47 -5.26
CA THR A 174 -6.63 17.43 -6.33
C THR A 174 -7.68 16.86 -7.27
N ASP A 175 -8.14 17.66 -8.21
CA ASP A 175 -9.00 17.17 -9.29
C ASP A 175 -8.28 16.20 -10.24
N ALA A 176 -6.93 16.17 -10.24
CA ALA A 176 -6.14 15.16 -10.92
C ALA A 176 -6.12 13.80 -10.17
N GLY A 177 -6.39 13.79 -8.86
CA GLY A 177 -6.24 12.67 -7.94
C GLY A 177 -5.25 12.98 -6.82
N VAL A 178 -4.74 11.94 -6.17
CA VAL A 178 -3.65 12.00 -5.18
C VAL A 178 -2.33 11.73 -5.91
N PRO A 179 -1.31 12.61 -5.80
CA PRO A 179 -0.04 12.36 -6.49
C PRO A 179 0.61 11.10 -5.92
N LEU A 180 1.12 10.20 -6.78
CA LEU A 180 1.72 8.96 -6.28
C LEU A 180 2.91 9.23 -5.35
N PHE A 181 3.71 10.27 -5.68
CA PHE A 181 4.84 10.74 -4.89
C PHE A 181 4.73 12.23 -4.60
N LEU A 182 5.21 12.62 -3.42
CA LEU A 182 5.27 14.01 -2.98
C LEU A 182 6.65 14.32 -2.38
N PRO A 183 7.45 15.22 -2.99
CA PRO A 183 7.32 15.69 -4.38
C PRO A 183 7.61 14.56 -5.39
N PHE A 184 7.20 14.75 -6.65
CA PHE A 184 7.59 13.89 -7.76
C PHE A 184 9.12 13.89 -7.97
N PHE A 185 9.63 12.88 -8.69
CA PHE A 185 11.00 12.89 -9.19
C PHE A 185 11.15 13.99 -10.27
N PRO A 186 12.33 14.65 -10.36
CA PRO A 186 12.58 15.76 -11.28
C PRO A 186 12.80 15.27 -12.72
N THR A 187 11.82 14.58 -13.28
CA THR A 187 11.83 14.04 -14.64
C THR A 187 10.47 14.27 -15.29
N ALA A 188 10.45 14.46 -16.61
CA ALA A 188 9.22 14.59 -17.38
C ALA A 188 8.50 13.25 -17.61
N ARG A 189 9.21 12.12 -17.38
CA ARG A 189 8.71 10.77 -17.60
C ARG A 189 7.51 10.46 -16.70
N THR A 190 6.57 9.70 -17.23
CA THR A 190 5.28 9.36 -16.58
C THR A 190 5.21 7.89 -16.20
N TYR A 191 4.00 7.37 -15.92
CA TYR A 191 3.69 6.03 -15.40
C TYR A 191 3.63 6.00 -13.88
N HIS A 192 4.72 5.71 -13.16
CA HIS A 192 4.72 5.80 -11.69
C HIS A 192 5.02 7.21 -11.17
N ASN A 193 5.73 8.05 -11.94
CA ASN A 193 5.95 9.45 -11.58
C ASN A 193 5.02 10.40 -12.34
N ASN A 194 4.74 11.58 -11.79
CA ASN A 194 3.82 12.57 -12.37
C ASN A 194 2.40 12.02 -12.61
N THR A 195 1.92 11.08 -11.80
CA THR A 195 0.62 10.42 -11.98
C THR A 195 -0.18 10.32 -10.70
N ALA A 196 -1.49 10.21 -10.86
CA ALA A 196 -2.41 9.68 -9.87
C ALA A 196 -2.99 8.34 -10.36
N TRP A 197 -3.39 7.48 -9.43
CA TRP A 197 -3.86 6.13 -9.70
C TRP A 197 -5.17 5.91 -8.95
N PRO A 198 -6.29 5.58 -9.62
CA PRO A 198 -7.61 5.55 -8.98
C PRO A 198 -7.72 4.63 -7.76
N PHE A 199 -7.01 3.49 -7.77
CA PHE A 199 -6.98 2.58 -6.63
C PHE A 199 -6.16 3.15 -5.46
N VAL A 200 -5.07 3.88 -5.74
CA VAL A 200 -4.26 4.58 -4.74
C VAL A 200 -5.05 5.74 -4.15
N ASP A 201 -5.75 6.52 -4.98
CA ASP A 201 -6.66 7.57 -4.55
C ASP A 201 -7.67 7.01 -3.54
N THR A 202 -8.26 5.85 -3.86
CA THR A 202 -9.24 5.20 -2.99
C THR A 202 -8.65 4.77 -1.64
N PHE A 203 -7.47 4.17 -1.61
CA PHE A 203 -6.80 3.85 -0.35
C PHE A 203 -6.45 5.10 0.46
N PHE A 204 -5.96 6.15 -0.20
CA PHE A 204 -5.61 7.40 0.47
C PHE A 204 -6.82 8.11 1.04
N ILE A 205 -7.94 8.18 0.31
CA ILE A 205 -9.19 8.72 0.81
C ILE A 205 -9.69 7.93 2.02
N LYS A 206 -9.62 6.59 2.00
CA LYS A 206 -9.98 5.77 3.17
C LYS A 206 -9.08 6.05 4.37
N ALA A 207 -7.79 6.29 4.16
CA ALA A 207 -6.87 6.67 5.23
C ALA A 207 -7.21 8.06 5.81
N LEU A 208 -7.62 9.01 4.98
CA LEU A 208 -8.12 10.31 5.45
C LEU A 208 -9.40 10.13 6.29
N GLU A 209 -10.39 9.39 5.78
CA GLU A 209 -11.64 9.09 6.51
C GLU A 209 -11.35 8.40 7.87
N GLN A 210 -10.41 7.45 7.91
CA GLN A 210 -10.02 6.77 9.15
C GLN A 210 -9.21 7.66 10.11
N SER A 211 -8.45 8.62 9.60
CA SER A 211 -7.60 9.47 10.44
C SER A 211 -8.38 10.59 11.14
N ASP A 212 -9.35 11.22 10.48
CA ASP A 212 -10.09 12.36 11.03
C ASP A 212 -11.61 12.17 11.13
N GLY A 213 -12.14 11.03 10.68
CA GLY A 213 -13.56 10.71 10.75
C GLY A 213 -14.45 11.47 9.76
N GLN A 214 -13.89 12.30 8.87
CA GLN A 214 -14.69 13.05 7.90
C GLN A 214 -15.00 12.19 6.67
N ALA A 215 -16.28 12.06 6.34
CA ALA A 215 -16.72 11.31 5.17
C ALA A 215 -16.24 11.95 3.85
N ARG A 216 -15.63 11.14 2.99
CA ARG A 216 -15.07 11.54 1.69
C ARG A 216 -15.44 10.58 0.55
N THR A 217 -16.39 9.68 0.78
CA THR A 217 -16.87 8.73 -0.22
C THR A 217 -17.38 9.42 -1.50
N ALA A 218 -18.05 10.57 -1.37
CA ALA A 218 -18.47 11.37 -2.54
C ALA A 218 -17.27 11.97 -3.32
N GLN A 219 -16.23 12.42 -2.63
CA GLN A 219 -14.98 12.87 -3.26
C GLN A 219 -14.30 11.72 -4.01
N ASN A 220 -14.26 10.53 -3.41
CA ASN A 220 -13.71 9.34 -4.05
C ASN A 220 -14.49 8.96 -5.32
N ALA A 221 -15.82 8.97 -5.24
CA ALA A 221 -16.68 8.72 -6.40
C ALA A 221 -16.45 9.75 -7.52
N ALA A 222 -16.26 11.03 -7.18
CA ALA A 222 -15.96 12.06 -8.16
C ALA A 222 -14.60 11.84 -8.87
N LEU A 223 -13.57 11.40 -8.14
CA LEU A 223 -12.29 11.02 -8.73
C LEU A 223 -12.42 9.82 -9.67
N LEU A 224 -13.09 8.76 -9.21
CA LEU A 224 -13.35 7.56 -10.02
C LEU A 224 -14.19 7.85 -11.27
N ALA A 225 -15.18 8.75 -11.20
CA ALA A 225 -16.00 9.13 -12.35
C ALA A 225 -15.20 9.78 -13.49
N ARG A 226 -13.95 10.21 -13.26
CA ARG A 226 -13.05 10.67 -14.32
C ARG A 226 -12.43 9.51 -15.09
N THR A 227 -12.04 8.44 -14.40
CA THR A 227 -11.38 7.27 -15.00
C THR A 227 -12.36 6.16 -15.38
N CYS A 228 -13.57 6.19 -14.84
CA CYS A 228 -14.62 5.21 -15.09
C CYS A 228 -15.71 5.78 -16.01
N ARG A 229 -15.37 5.99 -17.30
CA ARG A 229 -16.25 6.66 -18.28
C ARG A 229 -16.58 5.76 -19.46
N GLY A 230 -17.85 5.73 -19.87
CA GLY A 230 -18.27 4.92 -21.02
C GLY A 230 -18.00 3.42 -20.85
N GLY A 231 -18.04 2.91 -19.61
CA GLY A 231 -17.78 1.50 -19.30
C GLY A 231 -16.29 1.14 -19.14
N THR A 232 -15.37 2.11 -19.19
CA THR A 232 -13.94 1.87 -18.93
C THR A 232 -13.60 1.95 -17.45
N PHE A 233 -12.43 1.46 -17.08
CA PHE A 233 -11.79 1.56 -15.77
C PHE A 233 -10.32 1.89 -15.99
N HIS A 234 -10.05 3.17 -16.32
CA HIS A 234 -8.71 3.56 -16.71
C HIS A 234 -7.68 3.44 -15.60
N GLU A 235 -6.46 3.09 -15.99
CA GLU A 235 -5.39 2.68 -15.09
C GLU A 235 -4.79 3.84 -14.29
N TRP A 236 -4.53 4.98 -14.93
CA TRP A 236 -3.88 6.13 -14.29
C TRP A 236 -4.23 7.45 -14.97
N VAL A 237 -3.91 8.55 -14.28
CA VAL A 237 -4.12 9.93 -14.74
C VAL A 237 -2.77 10.65 -14.72
N ASP A 238 -2.40 11.32 -15.83
CA ASP A 238 -1.26 12.24 -15.81
C ASP A 238 -1.60 13.43 -14.91
N PHE A 239 -0.84 13.60 -13.84
CA PHE A 239 -1.17 14.55 -12.78
C PHE A 239 -1.10 16.01 -13.24
N ARG A 240 -0.28 16.30 -14.25
CA ARG A 240 -0.01 17.66 -14.75
C ARG A 240 -1.08 18.10 -15.75
N THR A 241 -1.46 17.19 -16.64
CA THR A 241 -2.40 17.45 -17.74
C THR A 241 -3.83 17.01 -17.44
N LYS A 242 -4.03 16.23 -16.36
CA LYS A 242 -5.29 15.59 -15.97
C LYS A 242 -5.82 14.58 -17.00
N ALA A 243 -4.97 14.20 -17.95
CA ALA A 243 -5.34 13.30 -19.01
C ALA A 243 -5.42 11.86 -18.49
N VAL A 244 -6.51 11.17 -18.83
CA VAL A 244 -6.72 9.76 -18.50
C VAL A 244 -5.88 8.89 -19.46
N ARG A 245 -5.20 7.88 -18.92
CA ARG A 245 -4.17 7.09 -19.61
C ARG A 245 -4.20 5.62 -19.16
N GLY A 246 -3.37 4.82 -19.82
CA GLY A 246 -3.21 3.38 -19.54
C GLY A 246 -4.40 2.54 -20.00
N SER A 247 -4.42 1.28 -19.56
CA SER A 247 -5.47 0.31 -19.92
C SER A 247 -6.87 0.86 -19.62
N GLY A 248 -7.84 0.64 -20.51
CA GLY A 248 -9.25 1.00 -20.28
C GLY A 248 -10.04 -0.06 -19.50
N GLY A 249 -9.43 -1.20 -19.15
CA GLY A 249 -10.09 -2.30 -18.46
C GLY A 249 -9.30 -2.76 -17.23
N GLN A 250 -8.81 -1.81 -16.44
CA GLN A 250 -7.88 -2.12 -15.37
C GLN A 250 -8.59 -2.60 -14.09
N LEU A 251 -8.26 -3.82 -13.67
CA LEU A 251 -8.97 -4.50 -12.57
C LEU A 251 -8.85 -3.79 -11.22
N TRP A 252 -7.71 -3.17 -10.89
CA TRP A 252 -7.61 -2.42 -9.63
C TRP A 252 -8.48 -1.17 -9.61
N THR A 253 -8.74 -0.56 -10.77
CA THR A 253 -9.63 0.61 -10.87
C THR A 253 -11.08 0.14 -10.77
N ALA A 254 -11.42 -0.99 -11.39
CA ALA A 254 -12.72 -1.62 -11.24
C ALA A 254 -12.99 -2.02 -9.77
N ALA A 255 -12.01 -2.63 -9.09
CA ALA A 255 -12.12 -2.99 -7.69
C ALA A 255 -12.32 -1.76 -6.79
N ALA A 256 -11.57 -0.68 -7.03
CA ALA A 256 -11.73 0.59 -6.32
C ALA A 256 -13.13 1.21 -6.53
N PHE A 257 -13.64 1.13 -7.76
CA PHE A 257 -15.00 1.56 -8.09
C PHE A 257 -16.06 0.77 -7.33
N VAL A 258 -15.96 -0.57 -7.34
CA VAL A 258 -16.89 -1.45 -6.61
C VAL A 258 -16.83 -1.20 -5.10
N ASP A 259 -15.64 -1.09 -4.50
CA ASP A 259 -15.50 -0.76 -3.07
C ASP A 259 -16.17 0.57 -2.74
N THR A 260 -16.00 1.58 -3.60
CA THR A 260 -16.64 2.89 -3.40
C THR A 260 -18.15 2.82 -3.50
N CYS A 261 -18.70 2.08 -4.46
CA CYS A 261 -20.14 1.87 -4.57
C CYS A 261 -20.70 1.17 -3.34
N ARG A 262 -20.00 0.16 -2.81
CA ARG A 262 -20.38 -0.54 -1.58
C ARG A 262 -20.37 0.41 -0.38
N ARG A 263 -19.30 1.21 -0.20
CA ARG A 263 -19.21 2.20 0.90
C ARG A 263 -20.27 3.30 0.78
N ALA A 264 -20.71 3.63 -0.43
CA ALA A 264 -21.80 4.57 -0.68
C ALA A 264 -23.20 3.96 -0.50
N GLY A 265 -23.31 2.64 -0.27
CA GLY A 265 -24.59 1.94 -0.16
C GLY A 265 -25.32 1.76 -1.50
N TRP A 266 -24.61 1.86 -2.64
CA TRP A 266 -25.21 1.72 -3.97
C TRP A 266 -25.31 0.27 -4.45
N VAL A 267 -24.53 -0.63 -3.86
CA VAL A 267 -24.54 -2.06 -4.18
C VAL A 267 -24.49 -2.84 -2.86
N ALA A 268 -25.38 -3.81 -2.71
CA ALA A 268 -25.27 -4.86 -1.70
C ALA A 268 -24.59 -6.06 -2.36
N LEU A 269 -23.42 -6.43 -1.85
CA LEU A 269 -22.70 -7.67 -2.21
C LEU A 269 -22.70 -8.58 -0.99
#